data_AF-E2B2H2-F1
#
_entry.id   AF-E2B2H2-F1
#
_cell.length_a   1.000
_cell.length_b   1.000
_cell.length_c   1.000
_cell.angle_alpha   90.00
_cell.angle_beta   90.00
_cell.angle_gamma   90.00
#
_symmetry.space_group_name_H-M   'P 1'
#
loop_
_entity.id
_entity.type
_entity.pdbx_description
1 polymer ?
#
loop_
_entity_poly.entity_id
_entity_poly.type
_entity_poly.pdbx_seq_one_letter_code
_entity_poly.pdbx_strand_id
1 'polypeptide(L)'
;MWHIAPKPHLNSGSKIVQIVAYLATGIFNEGYTAILLTMQLLEINIGQQCKMFADNYDAQRVTRGERRRSSTTKEARTARRLEQMQRNEFYEEAEGLQYGPGIAD
;
A
#
# COMPACT_ATOMS: atom_id res chain seq x y z
N MET A 1 9.34 -3.80 -9.24
CA MET A 1 10.35 -4.32 -10.19
C MET A 1 10.91 -5.67 -9.70
N TRP A 2 11.73 -5.73 -8.65
CA TRP A 2 12.35 -6.98 -8.16
C TRP A 2 11.39 -8.07 -7.66
N HIS A 3 10.15 -7.72 -7.31
CA HIS A 3 9.11 -8.71 -6.98
C HIS A 3 8.70 -9.56 -8.19
N ILE A 4 8.80 -8.99 -9.41
CA ILE A 4 8.38 -9.62 -10.67
C ILE A 4 9.59 -10.23 -11.41
N ALA A 5 10.79 -9.70 -11.17
CA ALA A 5 12.00 -10.19 -11.80
C ALA A 5 12.31 -11.65 -11.42
N PRO A 6 12.93 -12.44 -12.33
CA PRO A 6 13.48 -13.75 -11.98
C PRO A 6 14.43 -13.62 -10.78
N LYS A 7 14.45 -14.66 -9.94
CA LYS A 7 15.21 -14.64 -8.70
C LYS A 7 16.72 -14.58 -8.97
N PRO A 8 17.53 -14.04 -8.03
CA PRO A 8 18.94 -13.68 -8.25
C PRO A 8 19.86 -14.82 -8.69
N HIS A 9 19.50 -16.07 -8.41
CA HIS A 9 20.25 -17.25 -8.86
C HIS A 9 20.09 -17.51 -10.38
N LEU A 10 19.08 -16.93 -11.03
CA LEU A 10 19.07 -16.69 -12.46
C LEU A 10 19.64 -15.28 -12.69
N ASN A 11 20.85 -15.19 -13.22
CA ASN A 11 21.39 -13.91 -13.69
C ASN A 11 20.40 -13.27 -14.68
N SER A 12 19.69 -12.23 -14.23
CA SER A 12 18.76 -11.49 -15.08
C SER A 12 19.56 -10.52 -15.95
N GLY A 13 19.73 -10.87 -17.22
CA GLY A 13 20.39 -9.99 -18.19
C GLY A 13 19.65 -8.67 -18.37
N SER A 14 20.33 -7.65 -18.90
CA SER A 14 19.79 -6.29 -19.09
C SER A 14 18.40 -6.26 -19.75
N LYS A 15 18.18 -7.09 -20.78
CA LYS A 15 16.88 -7.20 -21.47
C LYS A 15 15.75 -7.62 -20.53
N ILE A 16 15.99 -8.57 -19.64
CA ILE A 16 14.99 -9.05 -18.66
C ILE A 16 14.64 -7.91 -17.72
N VAL A 17 15.65 -7.22 -17.18
CA VAL A 17 15.45 -6.08 -16.27
C VAL A 17 14.62 -4.98 -16.95
N GLN A 18 14.92 -4.68 -18.22
CA GLN A 18 14.18 -3.70 -19.01
C GLN A 18 12.70 -4.08 -19.20
N ILE A 19 12.42 -5.33 -19.56
CA ILE A 19 11.04 -5.83 -19.69
C ILE A 19 10.30 -5.71 -18.35
N VAL A 20 10.93 -6.17 -17.27
CA VAL A 20 10.32 -6.10 -15.93
C VAL A 20 10.09 -4.64 -15.50
N ALA A 21 10.97 -3.71 -15.89
CA ALA A 21 10.77 -2.29 -15.62
C ALA A 21 9.53 -1.75 -16.35
N TYR A 22 9.34 -2.06 -17.64
CA TYR A 22 8.14 -1.66 -18.37
C TYR A 22 6.85 -2.26 -17.77
N LEU A 23 6.87 -3.55 -17.44
CA LEU A 23 5.72 -4.20 -16.79
C LEU A 23 5.41 -3.59 -15.42
N ALA A 24 6.44 -3.31 -14.62
CA ALA A 24 6.26 -2.69 -13.32
C ALA A 24 5.67 -1.28 -13.43
N THR A 25 6.08 -0.50 -14.43
CA THR A 25 5.50 0.82 -14.72
C THR A 25 4.04 0.71 -15.13
N GLY A 26 3.71 -0.24 -16.01
CA GLY A 26 2.32 -0.52 -16.40
C GLY A 26 1.44 -0.91 -15.21
N ILE A 27 1.92 -1.80 -14.35
CA ILE A 27 1.20 -2.21 -13.13
C ILE A 27 0.99 -1.02 -12.18
N PHE A 28 1.97 -0.12 -12.06
CA PHE A 28 1.86 1.03 -11.18
C PHE A 28 0.79 2.02 -11.66
N ASN A 29 0.77 2.34 -12.96
CA ASN A 29 -0.14 3.32 -13.54
C ASN A 29 -1.54 2.73 -13.75
N GLU A 30 -1.63 1.64 -14.51
CA GLU A 30 -2.90 1.09 -14.99
C GLU A 30 -3.35 -0.14 -14.18
N GLY A 31 -2.42 -0.82 -13.50
CA GLY A 31 -2.72 -2.04 -12.76
C GLY A 31 -2.51 -3.31 -13.57
N TYR A 32 -3.17 -4.38 -13.16
CA TYR A 32 -3.12 -5.68 -13.82
C TYR A 32 -3.78 -5.65 -15.20
N THR A 33 -4.62 -4.65 -15.48
CA THR A 33 -5.07 -4.34 -16.84
C THR A 33 -3.91 -4.18 -17.83
N ALA A 34 -2.78 -3.58 -17.43
CA ALA A 34 -1.58 -3.48 -18.27
C ALA A 34 -0.99 -4.85 -18.63
N ILE A 35 -1.06 -5.80 -17.70
CA ILE A 35 -0.57 -7.17 -17.90
C ILE A 35 -1.50 -7.92 -18.85
N LEU A 36 -2.81 -7.76 -18.71
CA LEU A 36 -3.78 -8.34 -19.64
C LEU A 36 -3.58 -7.81 -21.07
N LEU A 37 -3.37 -6.50 -21.24
CA LEU A 37 -3.06 -5.91 -22.55
C LEU A 37 -1.75 -6.46 -23.12
N THR A 38 -0.72 -6.62 -22.29
CA THR A 38 0.54 -7.23 -22.71
C THR A 38 0.32 -8.68 -23.15
N MET A 39 -0.44 -9.47 -22.40
CA MET A 39 -0.79 -10.85 -22.76
C MET A 39 -1.51 -10.91 -24.10
N GLN A 40 -2.47 -10.01 -24.33
CA GLN A 40 -3.18 -9.92 -25.61
C GLN A 40 -2.25 -9.58 -26.77
N LEU A 41 -1.31 -8.64 -26.59
CA LEU A 41 -0.30 -8.28 -27.60
C LEU A 41 0.66 -9.43 -27.91
N LEU A 42 0.90 -10.31 -26.94
CA LEU A 42 1.70 -11.54 -27.11
C LEU A 42 0.86 -12.73 -27.58
N GLU A 43 -0.40 -12.50 -27.96
CA GLU A 43 -1.35 -13.53 -28.41
C GLU A 43 -1.57 -14.65 -27.38
N ILE A 44 -1.43 -14.32 -26.09
CA ILE A 44 -1.71 -15.22 -24.98
C ILE A 44 -3.20 -15.18 -24.68
N ASN A 45 -3.86 -16.33 -24.74
CA ASN A 45 -5.28 -16.47 -24.41
C ASN A 45 -5.56 -16.09 -22.95
N ILE A 46 -6.44 -15.10 -22.76
CA ILE A 46 -6.86 -14.64 -21.44
C ILE A 46 -8.10 -15.44 -21.01
N GLY A 47 -7.92 -16.33 -20.05
CA GLY A 47 -9.04 -17.08 -19.46
C GLY A 47 -9.91 -16.19 -18.54
N GLN A 48 -11.17 -16.60 -18.37
CA GLN A 48 -12.14 -15.91 -17.51
C GLN A 48 -11.60 -15.65 -16.09
N GLN A 49 -10.96 -16.66 -15.48
CA GLN A 49 -10.40 -16.55 -14.14
C GLN A 49 -9.26 -15.53 -14.05
N CYS A 50 -8.43 -15.44 -15.10
CA CYS A 50 -7.35 -14.47 -15.18
C CYS A 50 -7.90 -13.04 -15.21
N LYS A 51 -8.93 -12.81 -16.04
CA LYS A 51 -9.62 -11.52 -16.11
C LYS A 51 -10.27 -11.16 -14.77
N MET A 52 -11.02 -12.07 -14.17
CA MET A 52 -11.67 -11.84 -12.88
C MET A 52 -10.67 -11.52 -11.77
N PHE A 53 -9.53 -12.21 -11.75
CA PHE A 53 -8.46 -11.92 -10.80
C PHE A 53 -7.92 -10.50 -10.98
N ALA A 54 -7.61 -10.10 -12.22
CA ALA A 54 -7.09 -8.78 -12.52
C ALA A 54 -8.05 -7.67 -12.09
N ASP A 55 -9.34 -7.79 -12.42
CA ASP A 55 -10.36 -6.82 -12.02
C ASP A 55 -10.44 -6.66 -10.51
N ASN A 56 -10.51 -7.79 -9.79
CA ASN A 56 -10.64 -7.79 -8.33
C ASN A 56 -9.40 -7.16 -7.68
N TYR A 57 -8.21 -7.50 -8.18
CA TYR A 57 -6.96 -6.93 -7.67
C TYR A 57 -6.89 -5.42 -7.91
N ASP A 58 -7.29 -4.97 -9.11
CA ASP A 58 -7.29 -3.56 -9.49
C ASP A 58 -8.33 -2.76 -8.69
N ALA A 59 -9.53 -3.29 -8.47
CA ALA A 59 -10.53 -2.68 -7.60
C ALA A 59 -10.02 -2.51 -6.15
N GLN A 60 -9.36 -3.54 -5.60
CA GLN A 60 -8.73 -3.43 -4.29
C GLN A 60 -7.57 -2.42 -4.27
N ARG A 61 -6.80 -2.31 -5.35
CA ARG A 61 -5.72 -1.31 -5.49
C ARG A 61 -6.27 0.10 -5.38
N VAL A 62 -7.33 0.40 -6.12
CA VAL A 62 -8.02 1.70 -6.08
C VAL A 62 -8.54 1.98 -4.67
N THR A 63 -9.25 1.03 -4.07
CA THR A 63 -9.79 1.16 -2.70
C THR A 63 -8.69 1.47 -1.68
N ARG A 64 -7.55 0.77 -1.74
CA ARG A 64 -6.38 1.04 -0.88
C ARG A 64 -5.81 2.44 -1.12
N GLY A 65 -5.75 2.86 -2.39
CA GLY A 65 -5.31 4.20 -2.78
C GLY A 65 -6.21 5.30 -2.20
N GLU A 66 -7.52 5.15 -2.31
CA GLU A 66 -8.50 6.11 -1.77
C GLU A 66 -8.47 6.20 -0.24
N ARG A 67 -8.34 5.04 0.43
CA ARG A 67 -8.15 5.00 1.88
C ARG A 67 -6.88 5.74 2.30
N ARG A 68 -5.77 5.51 1.61
CA ARG A 68 -4.50 6.20 1.88
C ARG A 68 -4.62 7.70 1.63
N ARG A 69 -5.23 8.10 0.51
CA ARG A 69 -5.52 9.50 0.18
C ARG A 69 -6.30 10.18 1.32
N SER A 70 -7.40 9.57 1.75
CA SER A 70 -8.25 10.10 2.82
C SER A 70 -7.51 10.22 4.15
N SER A 71 -6.73 9.20 4.53
CA SER A 71 -5.96 9.20 5.77
C SER A 71 -4.80 10.21 5.80
N THR A 72 -4.29 10.61 4.63
CA THR A 72 -3.13 11.50 4.50
C THR A 72 -3.53 12.98 4.44
N THR A 73 -4.83 13.27 4.34
CA THR A 73 -5.36 14.65 4.37
C THR A 73 -4.88 15.40 5.61
N LYS A 74 -4.75 16.72 5.49
CA LYS A 74 -4.34 17.58 6.62
C LYS A 74 -5.32 17.42 7.77
N GLU A 75 -6.62 17.42 7.48
CA GLU A 75 -7.69 17.23 8.46
C GLU A 75 -7.55 15.90 9.20
N ALA A 76 -7.41 14.77 8.49
CA ALA A 76 -7.22 13.47 9.14
C ALA A 76 -5.91 13.39 9.95
N ARG A 77 -4.87 14.13 9.57
CA ARG A 77 -3.64 14.24 10.37
C ARG A 77 -3.84 15.09 11.62
N THR A 78 -4.53 16.22 11.51
CA THR A 78 -4.82 17.11 12.63
C THR A 78 -5.74 16.44 13.64
N ALA A 79 -6.80 15.76 13.18
CA ALA A 79 -7.73 15.02 14.02
C ALA A 79 -6.99 13.94 14.85
N ARG A 80 -6.12 13.15 14.21
CA ARG A 80 -5.29 12.15 14.91
C ARG A 80 -4.35 12.77 15.95
N ARG A 81 -3.78 13.94 15.65
CA ARG A 81 -2.94 14.66 16.63
C ARG A 81 -3.77 15.15 17.82
N LEU A 82 -4.96 15.69 17.56
CA LEU A 82 -5.85 16.16 18.62
C LEU A 82 -6.32 15.02 19.52
N GLU A 83 -6.74 13.90 18.93
CA GLU A 83 -7.11 12.69 19.67
C GLU A 83 -5.94 12.17 20.53
N GLN A 84 -4.71 12.22 19.98
CA GLN A 84 -3.52 11.85 20.74
C GLN A 84 -3.22 12.82 21.89
N MET A 85 -3.38 14.14 21.69
CA MET A 85 -3.23 15.14 22.75
C MET A 85 -4.25 14.92 23.86
N GLN A 86 -5.54 14.79 23.54
CA GLN A 86 -6.60 14.54 24.52
C GLN A 86 -6.36 13.26 25.33
N ARG A 87 -5.89 12.20 24.67
CA ARG A 87 -5.55 10.95 25.35
C ARG A 87 -4.35 11.11 26.28
N ASN A 88 -3.34 11.90 25.88
CA ASN A 88 -2.20 12.20 26.73
C ASN A 88 -2.60 13.05 27.94
N GLU A 89 -3.41 14.09 27.75
CA GLU A 89 -3.97 14.91 28.84
C GLU A 89 -4.71 14.04 29.87
N PHE A 90 -5.55 13.10 29.40
CA PHE A 90 -6.24 12.16 30.29
C PHE A 90 -5.27 11.26 31.09
N TYR A 91 -4.18 10.80 30.47
CA TYR A 91 -3.17 10.02 31.18
C TYR A 91 -2.38 10.86 32.19
N GLU A 92 -2.02 12.10 31.84
CA GLU A 92 -1.36 13.04 32.76
C GLU A 92 -2.24 13.36 33.98
N GLU A 93 -3.54 13.57 33.79
CA GLU A 93 -4.50 13.74 34.89
C GLU A 93 -4.57 12.49 35.78
N ALA A 94 -4.65 11.30 35.19
CA ALA A 94 -4.69 10.05 35.93
C ALA A 94 -3.39 9.77 36.71
N GLU A 95 -2.23 10.00 36.11
CA GLU A 95 -0.92 9.85 36.76
C GLU A 95 -0.71 10.92 37.85
N GLY A 96 -1.13 12.17 37.61
CA GLY A 96 -1.07 13.25 38.61
C GLY A 96 -1.88 12.96 39.88
N LEU A 97 -3.01 12.25 39.75
CA LEU A 97 -3.77 11.75 40.91
C LEU A 97 -3.03 10.65 41.67
N GLN A 98 -2.24 9.82 40.97
CA GLN A 98 -1.52 8.69 41.55
C GLN A 98 -0.19 9.08 42.21
N TYR A 99 0.42 10.19 41.79
CA TYR A 99 1.63 10.79 42.39
C TYR A 99 1.34 11.99 43.30
N GLY A 100 0.14 12.05 43.89
CA GLY A 100 -0.25 13.12 44.81
C GLY A 100 0.67 13.24 46.04
N PRO A 101 0.75 14.43 46.69
CA PRO A 101 1.63 14.65 47.83
C PRO A 101 1.29 13.66 48.95
N GLY A 102 2.20 12.75 49.27
CA GLY A 102 2.04 11.76 50.35
C GLY A 102 1.86 10.30 49.94
N ILE A 103 2.01 9.93 48.66
CA ILE A 103 2.03 8.51 48.22
C ILE A 103 3.47 7.96 48.07
N ALA A 104 4.46 8.85 48.05
CA ALA A 104 5.87 8.50 48.11
C ALA A 104 6.44 8.87 49.50
N ASP A 105 6.14 8.03 50.50
CA ASP A 105 6.91 7.86 51.74
C ASP A 105 6.79 6.40 52.21
#